data_AF-A0A1E4U1K2-F1
#
_entry.id   AF-A0A1E4U1K2-F1
#
_cell.length_a   1.000
_cell.length_b   1.000
_cell.length_c   1.000
_cell.angle_alpha   90.00
_cell.angle_beta   90.00
_cell.angle_gamma   90.00
#
_symmetry.space_group_name_H-M   'P 1'
#
loop_
_entity.id
_entity.type
_entity.pdbx_description
1 polymer ?
#
loop_
_entity_poly.entity_id
_entity_poly.type
_entity_poly.pdbx_seq_one_letter_code
_entity_poly.pdbx_strand_id
1 'polypeptide(L)'
;MTLLENDQFLRSVSDLLVKTNGDSSVYLTQKRLSPETKQEVETPLLMINVQQPTSESTYPIIIRITNGSKDKATKVKYSTVVEANKLDEFWENYTNALKNGMIGLKKKDKKKKNKNKNKKKILKN
;
A
#
# COMPACT_ATOMS: atom_id res chain seq x y z
N MET A 1 -0.65 -17.56 6.16
CA MET A 1 -0.76 -16.08 6.11
C MET A 1 -0.56 -15.63 7.53
N THR A 2 0.44 -14.79 7.78
CA THR A 2 0.88 -14.48 9.14
C THR A 2 0.53 -13.03 9.47
N LEU A 3 -0.13 -12.83 10.61
CA LEU A 3 -0.40 -11.49 11.15
C LEU A 3 0.85 -11.01 11.89
N LEU A 4 1.30 -9.80 11.57
CA LEU A 4 2.49 -9.16 12.13
C LEU A 4 2.11 -7.84 12.80
N GLU A 5 2.92 -7.45 13.78
CA GLU A 5 2.93 -6.09 14.31
C GLU A 5 3.29 -5.08 13.21
N ASN A 6 2.82 -3.84 13.36
CA ASN A 6 2.99 -2.79 12.35
C ASN A 6 4.46 -2.60 11.92
N ASP A 7 5.39 -2.53 12.88
CA ASP A 7 6.81 -2.32 12.58
C ASP A 7 7.45 -3.52 11.86
N GLN A 8 7.11 -4.74 12.30
CA GLN A 8 7.58 -5.96 11.65
C GLN A 8 7.02 -6.10 10.23
N PHE A 9 5.76 -5.70 10.05
CA PHE A 9 5.13 -5.66 8.74
C PHE A 9 5.86 -4.69 7.81
N LEU A 10 6.17 -3.48 8.25
CA LEU A 10 6.88 -2.48 7.44
C LEU A 10 8.29 -2.94 7.04
N ARG A 11 9.03 -3.59 7.95
CA ARG A 11 10.33 -4.21 7.62
C ARG A 11 10.17 -5.28 6.54
N SER A 12 9.17 -6.16 6.69
CA SER A 12 8.89 -7.19 5.69
C SER A 12 8.52 -6.63 4.30
N VAL A 13 7.86 -5.46 4.26
CA VAL A 13 7.56 -4.74 3.01
C VAL A 13 8.85 -4.27 2.35
N SER A 14 9.73 -3.60 3.11
CA SER A 14 11.03 -3.15 2.60
C SER A 14 11.89 -4.32 2.10
N ASP A 15 12.02 -5.38 2.89
CA ASP A 15 12.79 -6.57 2.53
C ASP A 15 12.26 -7.23 1.25
N LEU A 16 10.93 -7.31 1.11
CA LEU A 16 10.32 -7.93 -0.06
C LEU A 16 10.53 -7.08 -1.32
N LEU A 17 10.39 -5.75 -1.22
CA LEU A 17 10.62 -4.84 -2.35
C LEU A 17 12.09 -4.89 -2.81
N VAL A 18 13.04 -4.91 -1.87
CA VAL A 18 14.48 -5.05 -2.17
C VAL A 18 14.77 -6.40 -2.81
N LYS A 19 14.23 -7.49 -2.24
CA LYS A 19 14.43 -8.85 -2.77
C LYS A 19 13.87 -9.02 -4.18
N THR A 20 12.73 -8.40 -4.45
CA THR A 20 12.08 -8.47 -5.76
C THR A 20 12.84 -7.67 -6.83
N ASN A 21 13.46 -6.54 -6.46
CA ASN A 21 14.29 -5.69 -7.33
C ASN A 21 13.69 -5.34 -8.72
N GLY A 22 12.37 -5.39 -8.85
CA GLY A 22 11.66 -5.16 -10.12
C GLY A 22 11.50 -6.40 -11.03
N ASP A 23 12.08 -7.55 -10.68
CA ASP A 23 12.01 -8.78 -11.49
C ASP A 23 10.69 -9.56 -11.30
N SER A 24 9.99 -9.29 -10.18
CA SER A 24 8.74 -9.96 -9.83
C SER A 24 7.69 -8.97 -9.32
N SER A 25 6.46 -9.45 -9.16
CA SER A 25 5.35 -8.65 -8.68
C SER A 25 5.17 -8.80 -7.18
N VAL A 26 5.01 -7.66 -6.49
CA VAL A 26 4.55 -7.60 -5.10
C VAL A 26 3.14 -7.05 -5.09
N TYR A 27 2.22 -7.77 -4.45
CA TYR A 27 0.82 -7.38 -4.34
C TYR A 27 0.55 -6.86 -2.94
N LEU A 28 -0.07 -5.68 -2.88
CA LEU A 28 -0.42 -4.99 -1.65
C LEU A 28 -1.91 -4.67 -1.69
N THR A 29 -2.64 -5.03 -0.65
CA THR A 29 -4.09 -4.77 -0.55
C THR A 29 -4.40 -4.12 0.77
N GLN A 30 -5.21 -3.07 0.73
CA GLN A 30 -5.71 -2.37 1.91
C GLN A 30 -7.24 -2.46 1.88
N LYS A 31 -7.83 -2.99 2.94
CA LYS A 31 -9.28 -3.09 3.09
C LYS A 31 -9.68 -2.63 4.48
N ARG A 32 -10.86 -2.04 4.61
CA ARG A 32 -11.49 -1.83 5.91
C ARG A 32 -11.73 -3.19 6.58
N LEU A 33 -11.34 -3.30 7.84
CA LEU A 33 -11.67 -4.45 8.68
C LEU A 33 -12.99 -4.13 9.38
N SER A 34 -14.09 -4.50 8.73
CA SER A 34 -15.40 -4.48 9.39
C SER A 34 -15.53 -5.75 10.23
N PRO A 35 -16.09 -5.69 11.44
CA PRO A 35 -16.49 -6.90 12.15
C PRO A 35 -17.48 -7.65 11.27
N GLU A 36 -17.13 -8.87 10.85
CA GLU A 36 -18.09 -9.74 10.17
C GLU A 36 -19.19 -10.07 11.17
N THR A 37 -20.41 -9.61 10.90
CA THR A 37 -21.59 -10.31 11.41
C THR A 37 -21.50 -11.72 10.84
N LYS A 38 -21.07 -12.68 11.66
CA LYS A 38 -21.18 -14.10 11.33
C LYS A 38 -22.66 -14.38 11.05
N GLN A 39 -23.04 -14.41 9.78
CA GLN A 39 -24.32 -14.96 9.37
C GLN A 39 -24.19 -16.49 9.43
N GLU A 40 -24.31 -17.01 10.64
CA GLU A 40 -24.73 -18.40 10.84
C GLU A 40 -26.26 -18.32 10.92
N VAL A 41 -26.93 -18.43 9.77
CA VAL A 41 -28.38 -18.32 9.69
C VAL A 41 -28.97 -19.71 9.69
N GLU A 42 -29.50 -20.13 10.83
CA GLU A 42 -30.67 -21.03 10.90
C GLU A 42 -31.61 -20.57 12.04
N THR A 43 -32.05 -19.30 12.01
CA THR A 43 -33.24 -18.89 12.78
C THR A 43 -34.04 -17.84 12.00
N PRO A 44 -35.38 -17.93 11.97
CA PRO A 44 -36.22 -17.14 11.09
C PRO A 44 -36.28 -15.68 11.54
N LEU A 45 -35.84 -14.79 10.65
CA LEU A 45 -36.29 -13.41 10.45
C LEU A 45 -36.80 -12.64 11.68
N LEU A 46 -35.99 -12.52 12.74
CA LEU A 46 -36.21 -11.52 13.77
C LEU A 46 -34.90 -10.78 14.06
N MET A 47 -34.86 -9.53 13.59
CA MET A 47 -34.10 -8.43 14.18
C MET A 47 -32.58 -8.59 14.26
N ILE A 48 -31.92 -8.78 13.10
CA ILE A 48 -30.52 -8.33 13.01
C ILE A 48 -30.58 -6.80 12.86
N ASN A 49 -30.41 -6.07 13.97
CA ASN A 49 -30.08 -4.65 13.92
C ASN A 49 -28.73 -4.53 13.20
N VAL A 50 -28.79 -4.41 11.87
CA VAL A 50 -27.69 -3.87 11.09
C VAL A 50 -27.60 -2.41 11.50
N GLN A 51 -26.84 -2.13 12.56
CA GLN A 51 -26.54 -0.76 12.97
C GLN A 51 -25.92 -0.09 11.74
N GLN A 52 -26.69 0.78 11.08
CA GLN A 52 -26.17 1.56 9.97
C GLN A 52 -24.92 2.27 10.47
N PRO A 53 -23.80 2.22 9.72
CA PRO A 53 -22.58 2.92 10.10
C PRO A 53 -22.94 4.39 10.32
N THR A 54 -22.85 4.85 11.57
CA THR A 54 -23.04 6.27 11.89
C THR A 54 -21.81 7.03 11.41
N SER A 55 -21.95 8.34 11.18
CA SER A 55 -20.84 9.23 10.77
C SER A 55 -19.63 9.21 11.71
N GLU A 56 -19.77 8.68 12.93
CA GLU A 56 -18.74 8.62 13.97
C GLU A 56 -18.02 7.27 14.05
N SER A 57 -18.39 6.31 13.22
CA SER A 57 -17.84 4.96 13.31
C SER A 57 -16.42 4.88 12.72
N THR A 58 -15.44 4.65 13.60
CA THR A 58 -14.04 4.40 13.22
C THR A 58 -13.81 2.91 12.99
N TYR A 59 -13.11 2.56 11.92
CA TYR A 59 -12.82 1.17 11.60
C TYR A 59 -11.32 0.97 11.41
N PRO A 60 -10.74 -0.10 11.98
CA PRO A 60 -9.39 -0.49 11.64
C PRO A 60 -9.31 -0.88 10.17
N ILE A 61 -8.11 -0.79 9.62
CA ILE A 61 -7.80 -1.29 8.28
C ILE A 61 -6.91 -2.50 8.38
N ILE A 62 -7.12 -3.46 7.49
CA ILE A 62 -6.22 -4.59 7.29
C ILE A 62 -5.44 -4.40 6.00
N ILE A 63 -4.11 -4.45 6.13
CA ILE A 63 -3.18 -4.36 5.02
C ILE A 63 -2.54 -5.73 4.83
N ARG A 64 -2.44 -6.19 3.58
CA ARG A 64 -1.86 -7.51 3.24
C ARG A 64 -0.84 -7.35 2.13
N ILE A 65 0.28 -8.05 2.26
CA ILE A 65 1.34 -8.12 1.24
C ILE A 65 1.60 -9.57 0.83
N THR A 66 1.89 -9.80 -0.45
CA THR A 66 2.27 -11.12 -0.98
C THR A 66 3.16 -11.01 -2.20
N ASN A 67 4.10 -11.95 -2.35
CA ASN A 67 4.97 -12.05 -3.53
C ASN A 67 4.33 -12.76 -4.73
N GLY A 68 3.05 -13.14 -4.61
CA GLY A 68 2.29 -13.78 -5.69
C GLY A 68 2.73 -15.20 -6.04
N SER A 69 3.68 -15.80 -5.30
CA SER A 69 4.18 -17.15 -5.61
C SER A 69 3.07 -18.19 -5.50
N LYS A 70 3.07 -19.14 -6.46
CA LYS A 70 2.20 -20.31 -6.46
C LYS A 70 2.72 -21.39 -5.52
N ASP A 71 4.04 -21.47 -5.36
CA ASP A 71 4.71 -22.49 -4.55
C ASP A 71 4.62 -22.15 -3.08
N LYS A 72 4.02 -23.05 -2.28
CA LYS A 72 3.78 -22.82 -0.85
C LYS A 72 5.08 -22.58 -0.06
N ALA A 73 6.20 -23.19 -0.48
CA ALA A 73 7.49 -23.05 0.18
C ALA A 73 8.11 -21.65 0.01
N THR A 74 7.86 -20.98 -1.12
CA THR A 74 8.43 -19.65 -1.42
C THR A 74 7.41 -18.53 -1.27
N LYS A 75 6.15 -18.87 -0.98
CA LYS A 75 5.05 -17.93 -0.84
C LYS A 75 5.15 -17.13 0.43
N VAL A 76 5.40 -15.84 0.27
CA VAL A 76 5.37 -14.86 1.34
C VAL A 76 3.98 -14.25 1.38
N LYS A 77 3.31 -14.30 2.53
CA LYS A 77 1.98 -13.68 2.73
C LYS A 77 1.83 -13.17 4.16
N TYR A 78 1.97 -11.85 4.33
CA TYR A 78 1.84 -11.17 5.62
C TYR A 78 0.65 -10.23 5.65
N SER A 79 0.20 -9.91 6.84
CA SER A 79 -0.79 -8.86 7.09
C SER A 79 -0.51 -8.12 8.37
N THR A 80 -1.05 -6.91 8.46
CA THR A 80 -1.12 -6.16 9.71
C THR A 80 -2.49 -5.48 9.82
N VAL A 81 -2.92 -5.23 11.05
CA VAL A 81 -4.12 -4.46 11.36
C VAL A 81 -3.66 -3.12 11.93
N VAL A 82 -4.22 -2.04 11.41
CA VAL A 82 -3.91 -0.67 11.83
C VAL A 82 -5.19 -0.06 12.37
N GLU A 83 -5.14 0.33 13.63
CA GLU A 83 -6.22 1.05 14.30
C GLU A 83 -6.36 2.46 13.73
N ALA A 84 -7.58 3.00 13.73
CA ALA A 84 -7.85 4.34 13.20
C ALA A 84 -6.98 5.42 13.89
N ASN A 85 -6.74 5.28 15.19
CA ASN A 85 -5.95 6.23 15.99
C ASN A 85 -4.45 6.23 15.66
N LYS A 86 -3.93 5.15 15.06
CA LYS A 86 -2.51 5.00 14.71
C LYS A 86 -2.27 5.10 13.20
N LEU A 87 -3.31 5.43 12.44
CA LEU A 87 -3.26 5.40 10.98
C LEU A 87 -2.28 6.43 10.42
N ASP A 88 -2.25 7.65 10.97
CA ASP A 88 -1.39 8.72 10.47
C ASP A 88 0.09 8.40 10.64
N GLU A 89 0.50 7.97 11.84
CA GLU A 89 1.88 7.53 12.12
C GLU A 89 2.27 6.34 11.24
N PHE A 90 1.37 5.35 11.12
CA PHE A 90 1.61 4.22 10.24
C PHE A 90 1.78 4.65 8.78
N TRP A 91 0.97 5.61 8.32
CA TRP A 91 0.96 6.07 6.94
C TRP A 91 2.27 6.78 6.55
N GLU A 92 2.84 7.58 7.45
CA GLU A 92 4.15 8.20 7.22
C GLU A 92 5.24 7.16 6.99
N ASN A 93 5.36 6.19 7.91
CA ASN A 93 6.36 5.12 7.82
C ASN A 93 6.13 4.21 6.61
N TYR A 94 4.87 3.88 6.34
CA TYR A 94 4.47 3.07 5.20
C TYR A 94 4.80 3.73 3.87
N THR A 95 4.47 5.01 3.68
CA THR A 95 4.79 5.71 2.43
C THR A 95 6.30 5.86 2.23
N ASN A 96 7.07 6.03 3.30
CA ASN A 96 8.53 6.05 3.25
C ASN A 96 9.10 4.70 2.81
N ALA A 97 8.62 3.58 3.38
CA ALA A 97 9.00 2.24 2.97
C ALA A 97 8.72 1.99 1.48
N LEU A 98 7.54 2.41 0.99
CA LEU A 98 7.14 2.28 -0.40
C LEU A 98 7.99 3.12 -1.36
N LYS A 99 8.26 4.39 -1.03
CA LYS A 99 9.09 5.29 -1.85
C LYS A 99 10.52 4.76 -1.98
N ASN A 100 11.07 4.22 -0.89
CA ASN A 100 12.43 3.69 -0.88
C ASN A 100 12.54 2.33 -1.61
N GLY A 101 11.47 1.53 -1.62
CA GLY A 101 11.46 0.25 -2.33
C GLY A 101 11.11 0.35 -3.82
N MET A 102 10.39 1.39 -4.26
CA MET A 102 9.92 1.54 -5.66
C MET A 102 10.77 2.51 -6.50
N ILE A 103 12.08 2.28 -6.56
CA ILE A 103 13.04 3.17 -7.24
C ILE A 103 13.24 2.88 -8.74
N GLY A 104 12.80 1.72 -9.23
CA GLY A 104 13.07 1.23 -10.59
C GLY A 104 12.22 1.84 -11.72
N LEU A 105 11.37 2.84 -11.43
CA LEU A 105 10.46 3.41 -12.42
C LEU A 105 11.16 4.43 -13.33
N LYS A 106 10.83 4.40 -14.63
CA LYS A 106 11.30 5.43 -15.58
C LYS A 106 10.81 6.81 -15.11
N LYS A 107 11.74 7.76 -14.98
CA LYS A 107 11.42 9.15 -14.63
C LYS A 107 10.52 9.78 -15.72
N LYS A 108 9.57 10.62 -15.30
CA LYS A 108 8.71 11.37 -16.21
C LYS A 108 9.56 12.24 -17.14
N ASP A 109 9.35 12.08 -18.44
CA ASP A 109 10.03 12.87 -19.47
C ASP A 109 9.64 14.36 -19.29
N LYS A 110 10.62 15.21 -18.98
CA LYS A 110 10.41 16.67 -18.93
C LYS A 110 10.54 17.22 -20.35
N LYS A 111 9.46 17.79 -20.91
CA LYS A 111 9.51 18.50 -22.19
C LYS A 111 10.59 19.58 -22.09
N LYS A 112 11.65 19.49 -22.91
CA LYS A 112 12.71 20.50 -22.97
C LYS A 112 12.03 21.84 -23.29
N LYS A 113 12.04 22.80 -22.35
CA LYS A 113 11.75 24.20 -22.69
C LYS A 113 12.83 24.60 -23.70
N ASN A 114 12.43 24.90 -24.94
CA ASN A 114 13.32 25.44 -25.96
C ASN A 114 13.95 26.70 -25.39
N LYS A 115 15.20 26.59 -24.95
CA LYS A 115 16.02 27.74 -24.59
C LYS A 115 16.34 28.41 -25.93
N ASN A 116 15.56 29.43 -26.30
CA ASN A 116 15.84 30.26 -27.46
C ASN A 116 17.29 30.72 -27.36
N LYS A 117 18.17 30.09 -28.14
CA LYS A 117 19.52 30.55 -28.35
C LYS A 117 19.38 31.81 -29.20
N ASN A 118 19.23 32.95 -28.55
CA ASN A 118 19.51 34.24 -29.17
C ASN A 118 21.00 34.22 -29.57
N LYS A 119 21.26 33.75 -30.79
CA LYS A 119 22.53 33.96 -31.48
C LYS A 119 22.67 35.47 -31.67
N LYS A 120 23.32 36.15 -30.72
CA LYS A 120 23.86 37.49 -30.96
C LYS A 120 24.81 37.37 -32.15
N LYS A 121 24.41 37.90 -33.31
CA LYS A 121 25.32 38.13 -34.44
C LYS A 121 26.37 39.14 -33.95
N ILE A 122 27.59 38.67 -33.75
CA ILE A 122 28.75 39.54 -33.56
C ILE A 122 29.05 40.12 -34.95
N LEU A 123 28.85 41.43 -35.11
CA LEU A 123 29.36 42.18 -36.26
C LEU A 123 30.88 42.03 -36.30
N LYS A 124 31.43 41.62 -37.44
CA LYS A 124 32.85 41.75 -37.73
C LYS A 124 33.08 43.13 -38.34
N ASN A 125 34.04 43.85 -37.76
CA ASN A 125 34.58 45.11 -38.25
C ASN A 125 35.15 44.97 -39.67
#